data_AF-A0AAQ3L276-F1
#
_entry.id   AF-A0AAQ3L276-F1
#
_cell.length_a   1.000
_cell.length_b   1.000
_cell.length_c   1.000
_cell.angle_alpha   90.00
_cell.angle_beta   90.00
_cell.angle_gamma   90.00
#
_symmetry.space_group_name_H-M   'P 1'
#
loop_
_entity.id
_entity.type
_entity.pdbx_description
1 polymer ?
#
loop_
_entity_poly.entity_id
_entity_poly.type
_entity_poly.pdbx_seq_one_letter_code
_entity_poly.pdbx_strand_id
1 'polypeptide(L)'
;MCSDANVLAAFDDAIHDGVDVISVSLGAEAVEYVLDGLAIGAFHAVARGVTVVASAGNSGPLQGTVQNVAPWIFTVAASTIDRSFTSFVTLGNNRKLKGASLASESLPPNNFYPLIDGGDAKLPNATRDDARFCYPDALDPEKVRGKIVLCTRDMHFARVLKGVMVKEAGGVGMILADEDAEEGLIADIHFLPASMITYKSSRAVRSYLKSSKSPTASISPVVTQLGVKPAPAMASFSSRGPNLINPEFLKPDITAPGVNIIAAFTGAVGPTMIAVDERRVPFDVMSGTSMSCPHIAGVAGLVKKVHPDWSPAAIRSAIMTTARTRDNTKTPMKDVNLVKATPLDYGAGHVRPNRAVDPGLLYDMSVTDYVNFLCTRGYNSSGIAAFVGKHYRCPAKPIRIENMNYPSIAVPNLTGSLTVSRTVKNVGSAPATYRATVRAPYGVSVRLKPAVLRFEKVGEEKTFRLRLRSSNASVGVGYVFGGMTWTDGKHYVRSPLAVNAFS
;
A
#
# COMPACT_ATOMS: atom_id res chain seq x y z
N MET A 1 -12.52 -18.26 2.77
CA MET A 1 -12.93 -16.93 2.26
C MET A 1 -13.84 -16.28 3.28
N CYS A 2 -13.75 -14.96 3.47
CA CYS A 2 -14.67 -14.23 4.35
C CYS A 2 -15.90 -13.83 3.54
N SER A 3 -17.08 -14.37 3.86
CA SER A 3 -18.32 -13.98 3.19
C SER A 3 -18.76 -12.59 3.65
N ASP A 4 -19.45 -11.85 2.77
CA ASP A 4 -20.02 -10.54 3.13
C ASP A 4 -20.94 -10.62 4.34
N ALA A 5 -21.72 -11.71 4.47
CA ALA A 5 -22.57 -11.94 5.63
C ALA A 5 -21.77 -11.99 6.95
N ASN A 6 -20.64 -12.71 6.97
CA ASN A 6 -19.79 -12.80 8.16
C ASN A 6 -19.07 -11.48 8.46
N VAL A 7 -18.65 -10.76 7.41
CA VAL A 7 -18.03 -9.43 7.56
C VAL A 7 -19.04 -8.44 8.15
N LEU A 8 -20.27 -8.41 7.63
CA LEU A 8 -21.34 -7.55 8.13
C LEU A 8 -21.70 -7.86 9.59
N ALA A 9 -21.84 -9.15 9.94
CA ALA A 9 -22.09 -9.56 11.33
C ALA A 9 -20.98 -9.08 12.27
N ALA A 10 -19.71 -9.24 11.88
CA ALA A 10 -18.58 -8.77 12.67
C ALA A 10 -18.54 -7.24 12.84
N PHE A 11 -18.95 -6.48 11.82
CA PHE A 11 -19.11 -5.03 11.94
C PHE A 11 -20.22 -4.68 12.93
N ASP A 12 -21.38 -5.33 12.83
CA ASP A 12 -22.53 -5.06 13.69
C ASP A 12 -22.21 -5.34 15.17
N ASP A 13 -21.59 -6.49 15.46
CA ASP A 13 -21.13 -6.86 16.80
C ASP A 13 -20.09 -5.86 17.32
N ALA A 14 -19.06 -5.53 16.53
CA ALA A 14 -18.01 -4.59 16.96
C ALA A 14 -18.57 -3.19 17.26
N ILE A 15 -19.56 -2.74 16.47
CA ILE A 15 -20.28 -1.50 16.72
C ILE A 15 -21.04 -1.57 18.05
N HIS A 16 -21.75 -2.67 18.30
CA HIS A 16 -22.52 -2.89 19.52
C HIS A 16 -21.63 -2.97 20.76
N ASP A 17 -20.43 -3.54 20.63
CA ASP A 17 -19.41 -3.60 21.67
C ASP A 17 -18.77 -2.22 21.99
N GLY A 18 -19.06 -1.20 21.17
CA GLY A 18 -18.62 0.18 21.40
C GLY A 18 -17.15 0.43 21.08
N VAL A 19 -16.60 -0.26 20.07
CA VAL A 19 -15.20 -0.05 19.64
C VAL A 19 -14.97 1.36 19.06
N ASP A 20 -13.78 1.92 19.27
CA ASP A 20 -13.42 3.24 18.71
C ASP A 20 -12.91 3.17 17.25
N VAL A 21 -12.25 2.06 16.90
CA VAL A 21 -11.58 1.87 15.61
C VAL A 21 -11.73 0.41 15.18
N ILE A 22 -12.08 0.19 13.92
CA ILE A 22 -12.10 -1.13 13.29
C ILE A 22 -10.95 -1.20 12.26
N SER A 23 -10.08 -2.20 12.41
CA SER A 23 -8.99 -2.49 11.47
C SER A 23 -9.38 -3.69 10.60
N VAL A 24 -9.57 -3.46 9.30
CA VAL A 24 -10.04 -4.48 8.35
C VAL A 24 -8.98 -4.73 7.29
N SER A 25 -8.16 -5.75 7.51
CA SER A 25 -7.14 -6.20 6.56
C SER A 25 -7.69 -7.19 5.54
N LEU A 26 -8.89 -6.90 5.03
CA LEU A 26 -9.64 -7.68 4.05
C LEU A 26 -10.00 -6.77 2.87
N GLY A 27 -10.35 -7.36 1.74
CA GLY A 27 -10.80 -6.62 0.56
C GLY A 27 -11.03 -7.55 -0.61
N ALA A 28 -11.89 -7.10 -1.52
CA ALA A 28 -12.15 -7.72 -2.81
C ALA A 28 -12.01 -6.67 -3.91
N GLU A 29 -12.19 -7.07 -5.16
CA GLU A 29 -12.28 -6.14 -6.27
C GLU A 29 -13.31 -5.04 -5.99
N ALA A 30 -12.99 -3.80 -6.36
CA ALA A 30 -13.85 -2.66 -6.09
C ALA A 30 -15.14 -2.78 -6.92
N VAL A 31 -16.29 -2.80 -6.23
CA VAL A 31 -17.62 -2.81 -6.81
C VAL A 31 -18.44 -1.62 -6.30
N GLU A 32 -19.63 -1.40 -6.85
CA GLU A 32 -20.55 -0.38 -6.33
C GLU A 32 -20.85 -0.62 -4.84
N TYR A 33 -20.91 0.46 -4.05
CA TYR A 33 -20.92 0.38 -2.58
C TYR A 33 -22.10 -0.42 -2.01
N VAL A 34 -23.24 -0.45 -2.71
CA VAL A 34 -24.42 -1.23 -2.29
C VAL A 34 -24.26 -2.73 -2.47
N LEU A 35 -23.26 -3.16 -3.25
CA LEU A 35 -22.89 -4.56 -3.48
C LEU A 35 -21.68 -4.99 -2.66
N ASP A 36 -21.11 -4.08 -1.86
CA ASP A 36 -19.91 -4.32 -1.05
C ASP A 36 -20.31 -4.39 0.43
N GLY A 37 -20.35 -5.60 0.98
CA GLY A 37 -20.68 -5.83 2.39
C GLY A 37 -19.73 -5.11 3.35
N LEU A 38 -18.45 -4.99 3.00
CA LEU A 38 -17.47 -4.24 3.79
C LEU A 38 -17.78 -2.74 3.73
N ALA A 39 -18.12 -2.18 2.57
CA ALA A 39 -18.51 -0.78 2.44
C ALA A 39 -19.78 -0.45 3.25
N ILE A 40 -20.78 -1.33 3.23
CA ILE A 40 -22.01 -1.16 4.03
C ILE A 40 -21.68 -1.20 5.53
N GLY A 41 -21.01 -2.25 6.01
CA GLY A 41 -20.63 -2.36 7.43
C GLY A 41 -19.78 -1.18 7.90
N ALA A 42 -18.83 -0.75 7.07
CA ALA A 42 -17.99 0.40 7.35
C ALA A 42 -18.79 1.72 7.44
N PHE A 43 -19.84 1.88 6.63
CA PHE A 43 -20.70 3.05 6.71
C PHE A 43 -21.42 3.09 8.07
N HIS A 44 -22.00 1.96 8.49
CA HIS A 44 -22.71 1.84 9.78
C HIS A 44 -21.80 2.12 10.98
N ALA A 45 -20.54 1.71 10.90
CA ALA A 45 -19.52 2.01 11.91
C ALA A 45 -19.19 3.51 11.95
N VAL A 46 -18.87 4.11 10.79
CA VAL A 46 -18.56 5.54 10.68
C VAL A 46 -19.75 6.41 11.12
N ALA A 47 -20.97 5.98 10.81
CA ALA A 47 -22.19 6.66 11.22
C ALA A 47 -22.35 6.75 12.74
N ARG A 48 -21.72 5.84 13.49
CA ARG A 48 -21.69 5.81 14.96
C ARG A 48 -20.38 6.33 15.54
N GLY A 49 -19.55 7.00 14.74
CA GLY A 49 -18.31 7.61 15.20
C GLY A 49 -17.11 6.68 15.26
N VAL A 50 -17.23 5.44 14.77
CA VAL A 50 -16.16 4.44 14.74
C VAL A 50 -15.30 4.64 13.50
N THR A 51 -13.97 4.77 13.66
CA THR A 51 -13.07 4.92 12.51
C THR A 51 -12.79 3.58 11.86
N VAL A 52 -13.03 3.45 10.55
CA VAL A 52 -12.75 2.21 9.80
C VAL A 52 -11.52 2.39 8.93
N VAL A 53 -10.52 1.56 9.18
CA VAL A 53 -9.26 1.53 8.44
C VAL A 53 -9.18 0.22 7.68
N ALA A 54 -8.91 0.28 6.37
CA ALA A 54 -8.83 -0.92 5.54
C ALA A 54 -7.60 -0.94 4.62
N SER A 55 -7.13 -2.13 4.27
CA SER A 55 -6.01 -2.33 3.35
C SER A 55 -6.34 -1.93 1.92
N ALA A 56 -5.40 -1.37 1.16
CA ALA A 56 -5.61 -0.99 -0.24
C ALA A 56 -5.65 -2.19 -1.21
N GLY A 57 -5.17 -3.37 -0.82
CA GLY A 57 -5.02 -4.53 -1.69
C GLY A 57 -3.56 -4.76 -2.10
N ASN A 58 -3.26 -5.98 -2.58
CA ASN A 58 -1.92 -6.43 -2.94
C ASN A 58 -1.78 -6.79 -4.44
N SER A 59 -2.58 -6.14 -5.30
CA SER A 59 -2.64 -6.41 -6.74
C SER A 59 -1.95 -5.34 -7.60
N GLY A 60 -1.12 -4.49 -6.98
CA GLY A 60 -0.26 -3.56 -7.71
C GLY A 60 0.84 -4.28 -8.51
N PRO A 61 1.60 -3.54 -9.34
CA PRO A 61 1.71 -2.08 -9.38
C PRO A 61 0.82 -1.39 -10.43
N LEU A 62 0.01 -2.14 -11.18
CA LEU A 62 -0.87 -1.57 -12.19
C LEU A 62 -1.89 -0.60 -11.58
N GLN A 63 -2.21 0.47 -12.32
CA GLN A 63 -3.21 1.46 -11.92
C GLN A 63 -4.62 0.84 -11.85
N GLY A 64 -5.48 1.38 -10.97
CA GLY A 64 -6.87 0.95 -10.83
C GLY A 64 -7.05 -0.36 -10.06
N THR A 65 -6.04 -0.80 -9.32
CA THR A 65 -6.05 -2.06 -8.56
C THR A 65 -6.45 -1.88 -7.10
N VAL A 66 -6.69 -0.65 -6.66
CA VAL A 66 -7.07 -0.31 -5.28
C VAL A 66 -8.46 -0.82 -4.91
N GLN A 67 -8.54 -1.43 -3.74
CA GLN A 67 -9.75 -1.96 -3.11
C GLN A 67 -10.23 -1.03 -1.99
N ASN A 68 -11.36 -1.35 -1.35
CA ASN A 68 -11.90 -0.63 -0.19
C ASN A 68 -12.04 0.89 -0.45
N VAL A 69 -12.66 1.23 -1.58
CA VAL A 69 -12.60 2.57 -2.17
C VAL A 69 -13.68 3.53 -1.69
N ALA A 70 -14.57 3.09 -0.80
CA ALA A 70 -15.66 3.92 -0.31
C ALA A 70 -15.15 5.18 0.42
N PRO A 71 -15.81 6.35 0.26
CA PRO A 71 -15.32 7.61 0.83
C PRO A 71 -15.34 7.69 2.36
N TRP A 72 -16.00 6.77 3.05
CA TRP A 72 -15.98 6.69 4.52
C TRP A 72 -14.91 5.73 5.06
N ILE A 73 -14.30 4.90 4.21
CA ILE A 73 -13.20 4.02 4.60
C ILE A 73 -11.87 4.77 4.52
N PHE A 74 -10.99 4.57 5.50
CA PHE A 74 -9.60 5.05 5.45
C PHE A 74 -8.68 3.96 4.85
N THR A 75 -8.31 4.11 3.58
CA THR A 75 -7.65 3.08 2.77
C THR A 75 -6.12 3.22 2.79
N VAL A 76 -5.41 2.14 3.13
CA VAL A 76 -3.99 2.17 3.47
C VAL A 76 -3.13 1.37 2.49
N ALA A 77 -2.21 2.07 1.84
CA ALA A 77 -1.17 1.48 0.99
C ALA A 77 -0.01 0.90 1.82
N ALA A 78 0.85 0.10 1.19
CA ALA A 78 2.02 -0.50 1.84
C ALA A 78 3.32 0.12 1.33
N SER A 79 4.19 0.46 2.28
CA SER A 79 5.54 0.93 2.01
C SER A 79 6.57 0.20 2.86
N THR A 80 7.82 0.26 2.42
CA THR A 80 8.97 -0.31 3.13
C THR A 80 9.35 0.52 4.34
N ILE A 81 10.08 -0.11 5.25
CA ILE A 81 10.85 0.55 6.30
C ILE A 81 12.34 0.53 5.94
N ASP A 82 13.17 1.18 6.75
CA ASP A 82 14.64 1.22 6.56
C ASP A 82 15.33 -0.05 7.07
N ARG A 83 14.57 -1.12 7.35
CA ARG A 83 15.06 -2.47 7.65
C ARG A 83 14.93 -3.39 6.43
N SER A 84 15.93 -4.22 6.20
CA SER A 84 15.89 -5.29 5.20
C SER A 84 16.51 -6.59 5.75
N PHE A 85 15.90 -7.73 5.43
CA PHE A 85 16.49 -9.05 5.64
C PHE A 85 17.27 -9.44 4.39
N THR A 86 18.58 -9.19 4.43
CA THR A 86 19.46 -9.28 3.27
C THR A 86 20.25 -10.58 3.30
N SER A 87 20.31 -11.27 2.17
CA SER A 87 21.32 -12.29 1.87
C SER A 87 22.04 -11.90 0.58
N PHE A 88 23.32 -12.24 0.46
CA PHE A 88 24.11 -11.96 -0.73
C PHE A 88 24.42 -13.25 -1.47
N VAL A 89 24.22 -13.24 -2.78
CA VAL A 89 24.72 -14.27 -3.68
C VAL A 89 26.04 -13.81 -4.27
N THR A 90 27.11 -14.56 -4.06
CA THR A 90 28.41 -14.27 -4.69
C THR A 90 28.71 -15.35 -5.71
N LEU A 91 28.81 -14.97 -6.98
CA LEU A 91 29.14 -15.88 -8.08
C LEU A 91 30.66 -16.14 -8.11
N GLY A 92 31.09 -17.26 -8.70
CA GLY A 92 32.51 -17.62 -8.82
C GLY A 92 33.36 -16.63 -9.64
N ASN A 93 32.73 -15.70 -10.38
CA ASN A 93 33.40 -14.56 -11.00
C ASN A 93 33.47 -13.30 -10.10
N ASN A 94 33.32 -13.48 -8.78
CA ASN A 94 33.33 -12.44 -7.75
C ASN A 94 32.20 -11.41 -7.83
N ARG A 95 31.22 -11.59 -8.71
CA ARG A 95 30.05 -10.71 -8.74
C ARG A 95 29.17 -10.97 -7.53
N LYS A 96 29.07 -9.97 -6.66
CA LYS A 96 28.19 -9.97 -5.48
C LYS A 96 26.85 -9.33 -5.80
N LEU A 97 25.77 -10.08 -5.57
CA LEU A 97 24.39 -9.70 -5.84
C LEU A 97 23.64 -9.58 -4.52
N LYS A 98 22.93 -8.46 -4.32
CA LYS A 98 22.06 -8.29 -3.16
C LYS A 98 20.74 -9.04 -3.40
N GLY A 99 20.33 -9.83 -2.42
CA GLY A 99 19.05 -10.52 -2.39
C GLY A 99 18.35 -10.41 -1.04
N ALA A 100 17.24 -11.12 -0.90
CA ALA A 100 16.41 -11.15 0.31
C ALA A 100 16.06 -12.58 0.69
N SER A 101 16.00 -12.84 2.01
CA SER A 101 15.71 -14.17 2.56
C SER A 101 15.43 -14.09 4.06
N LEU A 102 14.67 -15.06 4.57
CA LEU A 102 14.49 -15.38 5.98
C LEU A 102 14.85 -16.85 6.26
N ALA A 103 15.69 -17.46 5.43
CA ALA A 103 16.20 -18.81 5.68
C ALA A 103 16.89 -18.86 7.06
N SER A 104 16.51 -19.84 7.87
CA SER A 104 17.12 -20.12 9.18
C SER A 104 18.45 -20.87 9.05
N GLU A 105 18.58 -21.68 8.01
CA GLU A 105 19.81 -22.39 7.68
C GLU A 105 20.72 -21.51 6.81
N SER A 106 22.04 -21.67 6.97
CA SER A 106 23.02 -20.99 6.13
C SER A 106 24.10 -21.95 5.64
N LEU A 107 24.63 -21.67 4.45
CA LEU A 107 25.81 -22.37 3.97
C LEU A 107 27.04 -21.95 4.79
N PRO A 108 28.03 -22.84 4.95
CA PRO A 108 29.33 -22.47 5.50
C PRO A 108 29.87 -21.20 4.83
N PRO A 109 30.29 -20.19 5.61
CA PRO A 109 30.76 -18.93 5.06
C PRO A 109 31.92 -19.14 4.09
N ASN A 110 31.94 -18.39 2.99
CA ASN A 110 32.99 -18.40 1.97
C ASN A 110 33.18 -19.74 1.21
N ASN A 111 32.32 -20.74 1.44
CA ASN A 111 32.32 -21.96 0.62
C ASN A 111 31.52 -21.74 -0.66
N PHE A 112 32.13 -22.06 -1.79
CA PHE A 112 31.49 -22.04 -3.10
C PHE A 112 31.03 -23.45 -3.47
N TYR A 113 29.82 -23.53 -4.00
CA TYR A 113 29.20 -24.76 -4.47
C TYR A 113 28.94 -24.65 -5.98
N PRO A 114 28.96 -25.76 -6.73
CA PRO A 114 28.55 -25.74 -8.12
C PRO A 114 27.14 -25.16 -8.26
N LEU A 115 26.93 -24.35 -9.29
CA LEU A 115 25.66 -23.68 -9.59
C LEU A 115 25.05 -24.32 -10.84
N ILE A 116 23.75 -24.60 -10.84
CA ILE A 116 23.04 -25.17 -11.99
C ILE A 116 21.72 -24.44 -12.25
N ASP A 117 21.36 -24.23 -13.53
CA ASP A 117 20.02 -23.78 -13.91
C ASP A 117 19.03 -24.92 -13.72
N GLY A 118 17.89 -24.68 -13.07
CA GLY A 118 16.88 -25.72 -12.86
C GLY A 118 16.45 -26.40 -14.16
N GLY A 119 16.38 -25.66 -15.28
CA GLY A 119 16.02 -26.23 -16.57
C GLY A 119 17.03 -27.24 -17.12
N ASP A 120 18.32 -27.09 -16.76
CA ASP A 120 19.38 -28.00 -17.16
C ASP A 120 19.52 -29.20 -16.20
N ALA A 121 18.92 -29.08 -15.01
CA ALA A 121 18.79 -30.13 -14.00
C ALA A 121 17.54 -31.01 -14.20
N LYS A 122 16.86 -30.93 -15.34
CA LYS A 122 15.60 -31.67 -15.57
C LYS A 122 15.76 -33.19 -15.50
N LEU A 123 14.74 -33.85 -14.96
CA LEU A 123 14.50 -35.29 -15.18
C LEU A 123 14.26 -35.60 -16.66
N PRO A 124 14.52 -36.84 -17.12
CA PRO A 124 14.26 -37.24 -18.50
C PRO A 124 12.84 -36.93 -18.97
N ASN A 125 11.84 -37.22 -18.12
CA ASN A 125 10.42 -37.10 -18.43
C ASN A 125 9.81 -35.72 -18.08
N ALA A 126 10.59 -34.81 -17.49
CA ALA A 126 10.13 -33.46 -17.16
C ALA A 126 10.40 -32.48 -18.31
N THR A 127 9.56 -31.45 -18.43
CA THR A 127 9.83 -30.34 -19.33
C THR A 127 10.96 -29.47 -18.78
N ARG A 128 11.63 -28.70 -19.67
CA ARG A 128 12.65 -27.74 -19.24
C ARG A 128 12.06 -26.66 -18.35
N ASP A 129 10.82 -26.24 -18.60
CA ASP A 129 10.17 -25.19 -17.83
C ASP A 129 9.77 -25.67 -16.43
N ASP A 130 9.21 -26.86 -16.27
CA ASP A 130 8.89 -27.41 -14.94
C ASP A 130 10.14 -27.48 -14.06
N ALA A 131 11.27 -27.92 -14.63
CA ALA A 131 12.54 -27.98 -13.92
C ALA A 131 13.13 -26.59 -13.66
N ARG A 132 13.00 -25.64 -14.60
CA ARG A 132 13.38 -24.22 -14.41
C ARG A 132 12.59 -23.55 -13.28
N PHE A 133 11.33 -23.92 -13.11
CA PHE A 133 10.48 -23.48 -12.01
C PHE A 133 10.66 -24.31 -10.74
N CYS A 134 11.43 -25.40 -10.76
CA CYS A 134 11.64 -26.31 -9.65
C CYS A 134 10.31 -26.86 -9.10
N TYR A 135 9.43 -27.28 -10.00
CA TYR A 135 8.19 -27.95 -9.68
C TYR A 135 8.43 -29.37 -9.13
N PRO A 136 7.43 -29.96 -8.45
CA PRO A 136 7.48 -31.36 -8.02
C PRO A 136 7.85 -32.29 -9.16
N ASP A 137 8.66 -33.31 -8.86
CA ASP A 137 9.08 -34.37 -9.78
C ASP A 137 9.73 -33.88 -11.08
N ALA A 138 10.33 -32.67 -11.08
CA ALA A 138 10.97 -32.08 -12.25
C ALA A 138 12.51 -32.12 -12.22
N LEU A 139 13.10 -32.15 -11.02
CA LEU A 139 14.56 -32.07 -10.81
C LEU A 139 15.20 -33.45 -10.68
N ASP A 140 16.28 -33.68 -11.43
CA ASP A 140 17.07 -34.91 -11.40
C ASP A 140 18.05 -34.91 -10.21
N PRO A 141 17.89 -35.81 -9.22
CA PRO A 141 18.73 -35.81 -8.03
C PRO A 141 20.23 -35.95 -8.35
N GLU A 142 20.61 -36.70 -9.38
CA GLU A 142 22.02 -36.87 -9.74
C GLU A 142 22.64 -35.60 -10.30
N LYS A 143 21.83 -34.73 -10.93
CA LYS A 143 22.28 -33.43 -11.41
C LYS A 143 22.30 -32.37 -10.31
N VAL A 144 21.45 -32.48 -9.30
CA VAL A 144 21.23 -31.47 -8.26
C VAL A 144 22.08 -31.70 -7.00
N ARG A 145 22.40 -32.95 -6.66
CA ARG A 145 23.12 -33.32 -5.44
C ARG A 145 24.37 -32.46 -5.19
N GLY A 146 24.41 -31.79 -4.04
CA GLY A 146 25.57 -30.96 -3.64
C GLY A 146 25.67 -29.58 -4.30
N LYS A 147 24.66 -29.16 -5.08
CA LYS A 147 24.69 -27.91 -5.86
C LYS A 147 23.72 -26.86 -5.33
N ILE A 148 23.99 -25.60 -5.68
CA ILE A 148 23.02 -24.52 -5.60
C ILE A 148 22.21 -24.53 -6.90
N VAL A 149 20.88 -24.49 -6.78
CA VAL A 149 19.98 -24.49 -7.94
C VAL A 149 19.41 -23.09 -8.17
N LEU A 150 19.50 -22.59 -9.41
CA LEU A 150 18.78 -21.40 -9.84
C LEU A 150 17.36 -21.80 -10.24
N CYS A 151 16.39 -21.46 -9.40
CA CYS A 151 14.96 -21.63 -9.65
C CYS A 151 14.33 -20.31 -10.08
N THR A 152 13.29 -20.39 -10.88
CA THR A 152 12.57 -19.22 -11.39
C THR A 152 11.27 -19.04 -10.62
N ARG A 153 10.97 -17.79 -10.24
CA ARG A 153 9.69 -17.42 -9.65
C ARG A 153 8.59 -17.44 -10.70
N ASP A 154 7.41 -17.93 -10.30
CA ASP A 154 6.16 -17.81 -11.03
C ASP A 154 5.01 -17.61 -10.02
N MET A 155 3.78 -17.59 -10.52
CA MET A 155 2.55 -17.44 -9.74
C MET A 155 1.78 -18.76 -9.56
N HIS A 156 2.28 -19.88 -10.10
CA HIS A 156 1.59 -21.17 -10.08
C HIS A 156 2.06 -22.05 -8.93
N PHE A 157 3.28 -21.87 -8.44
CA PHE A 157 3.84 -22.67 -7.36
C PHE A 157 4.53 -21.81 -6.29
N ALA A 158 4.27 -22.12 -5.03
CA ALA A 158 4.74 -21.32 -3.90
C ALA A 158 6.28 -21.22 -3.88
N ARG A 159 6.78 -20.00 -3.74
CA ARG A 159 8.23 -19.67 -3.74
C ARG A 159 9.03 -20.51 -2.74
N VAL A 160 8.48 -20.73 -1.56
CA VAL A 160 9.11 -21.53 -0.49
C VAL A 160 9.11 -23.04 -0.80
N LEU A 161 8.08 -23.56 -1.48
CA LEU A 161 8.00 -24.98 -1.87
C LEU A 161 9.05 -25.35 -2.93
N LYS A 162 9.40 -24.43 -3.83
CA LYS A 162 10.53 -24.62 -4.76
C LYS A 162 11.81 -25.00 -4.01
N GLY A 163 12.02 -24.40 -2.83
CA GLY A 163 13.14 -24.74 -1.96
C GLY A 163 13.05 -26.14 -1.35
N VAL A 164 11.85 -26.61 -1.02
CA VAL A 164 11.63 -27.99 -0.55
C VAL A 164 12.02 -28.97 -1.66
N MET A 165 11.56 -28.75 -2.90
CA MET A 165 11.88 -29.61 -4.05
C MET A 165 13.39 -29.66 -4.32
N VAL A 166 14.08 -28.52 -4.22
CA VAL A 166 15.55 -28.48 -4.34
C VAL A 166 16.22 -29.29 -3.22
N LYS A 167 15.75 -29.16 -1.97
CA LYS A 167 16.30 -29.89 -0.81
C LYS A 167 16.11 -31.40 -0.97
N GLU A 168 14.92 -31.84 -1.38
CA GLU A 168 14.60 -33.26 -1.62
C GLU A 168 15.42 -33.88 -2.76
N ALA A 169 15.71 -33.11 -3.82
CA ALA A 169 16.62 -33.52 -4.89
C ALA A 169 18.11 -33.50 -4.47
N GLY A 170 18.43 -33.18 -3.22
CA GLY A 170 19.80 -33.17 -2.67
C GLY A 170 20.59 -31.88 -2.88
N GLY A 171 19.92 -30.79 -3.27
CA GLY A 171 20.52 -29.48 -3.44
C GLY A 171 20.88 -28.85 -2.10
N VAL A 172 21.99 -28.12 -2.04
CA VAL A 172 22.48 -27.48 -0.81
C VAL A 172 21.99 -26.05 -0.63
N GLY A 173 21.44 -25.45 -1.69
CA GLY A 173 20.87 -24.10 -1.63
C GLY A 173 20.10 -23.73 -2.88
N MET A 174 19.36 -22.62 -2.81
CA MET A 174 18.54 -22.13 -3.91
C MET A 174 18.72 -20.63 -4.15
N ILE A 175 18.92 -20.24 -5.40
CA ILE A 175 18.75 -18.85 -5.83
C ILE A 175 17.38 -18.76 -6.49
N LEU A 176 16.48 -17.95 -5.93
CA LEU A 176 15.18 -17.70 -6.53
C LEU A 176 15.27 -16.44 -7.41
N ALA A 177 15.28 -16.64 -8.71
CA ALA A 177 15.33 -15.57 -9.70
C ALA A 177 13.93 -15.03 -9.99
N ASP A 178 13.78 -13.71 -9.82
CA ASP A 178 12.62 -13.02 -10.36
C ASP A 178 12.75 -12.83 -11.88
N GLU A 179 11.63 -12.90 -12.60
CA GLU A 179 11.51 -12.64 -14.04
C GLU A 179 10.71 -11.39 -14.37
N ASP A 180 10.04 -10.80 -13.38
CA ASP A 180 9.32 -9.54 -13.54
C ASP A 180 10.20 -8.36 -13.09
N ALA A 181 10.35 -7.37 -13.97
CA ALA A 181 11.10 -6.16 -13.68
C ALA A 181 10.34 -5.19 -12.74
N GLU A 182 9.03 -5.39 -12.58
CA GLU A 182 8.16 -4.57 -11.75
C GLU A 182 8.07 -5.07 -10.30
N GLU A 183 8.54 -6.28 -10.01
CA GLU A 183 8.52 -6.86 -8.67
C GLU A 183 9.75 -6.50 -7.81
N GLY A 184 9.48 -6.20 -6.54
CA GLY A 184 10.52 -5.98 -5.54
C GLY A 184 11.02 -7.27 -4.89
N LEU A 185 12.13 -7.17 -4.15
CA LEU A 185 12.62 -8.28 -3.32
C LEU A 185 11.64 -8.59 -2.18
N ILE A 186 11.29 -9.86 -2.03
CA ILE A 186 10.52 -10.41 -0.90
C ILE A 186 11.45 -11.32 -0.10
N ALA A 187 11.42 -11.22 1.22
CA ALA A 187 12.19 -12.09 2.09
C ALA A 187 11.29 -13.26 2.53
N ASP A 188 11.55 -14.46 2.00
CA ASP A 188 10.77 -15.67 2.30
C ASP A 188 11.49 -16.60 3.28
N ILE A 189 10.68 -17.36 4.04
CA ILE A 189 11.12 -18.26 5.11
C ILE A 189 11.45 -19.64 4.54
N HIS A 190 12.54 -19.70 3.76
CA HIS A 190 12.96 -20.91 3.06
C HIS A 190 13.36 -22.07 4.00
N PHE A 191 13.29 -23.30 3.48
CA PHE A 191 13.64 -24.57 4.16
C PHE A 191 15.11 -25.00 3.99
N LEU A 192 15.85 -24.25 3.18
CA LEU A 192 17.27 -24.44 2.90
C LEU A 192 17.91 -23.05 2.73
N PRO A 193 19.25 -22.95 2.75
CA PRO A 193 19.93 -21.71 2.41
C PRO A 193 19.48 -21.19 1.04
N ALA A 194 18.81 -20.04 1.03
CA ALA A 194 18.26 -19.50 -0.20
C ALA A 194 18.26 -17.99 -0.21
N SER A 195 18.26 -17.40 -1.41
CA SER A 195 18.12 -15.97 -1.61
C SER A 195 17.31 -15.66 -2.86
N MET A 196 16.29 -14.82 -2.70
CA MET A 196 15.60 -14.20 -3.83
C MET A 196 16.46 -13.07 -4.40
N ILE A 197 16.54 -12.95 -5.72
CA ILE A 197 17.27 -11.90 -6.42
C ILE A 197 16.38 -11.18 -7.44
N THR A 198 16.70 -9.91 -7.71
CA THR A 198 15.93 -9.08 -8.65
C THR A 198 16.07 -9.55 -10.09
N TYR A 199 15.12 -9.18 -10.96
CA TYR A 199 15.19 -9.41 -12.41
C TYR A 199 16.55 -9.07 -13.05
N LYS A 200 17.09 -7.89 -12.73
CA LYS A 200 18.41 -7.46 -13.22
C LYS A 200 19.54 -8.41 -12.78
N SER A 201 19.46 -8.91 -11.55
CA SER A 201 20.42 -9.87 -11.00
C SER A 201 20.21 -11.26 -11.61
N SER A 202 18.97 -11.69 -11.84
CA SER A 202 18.64 -12.95 -12.53
C SER A 202 19.29 -13.01 -13.91
N ARG A 203 19.19 -11.94 -14.71
CA ARG A 203 19.86 -11.85 -16.02
C ARG A 203 21.38 -12.00 -15.91
N ALA A 204 21.99 -11.44 -14.86
CA ALA A 204 23.41 -11.57 -14.63
C ALA A 204 23.82 -13.01 -14.27
N VAL A 205 23.05 -13.69 -13.42
CA VAL A 205 23.30 -15.10 -13.07
C VAL A 205 23.15 -15.99 -14.31
N ARG A 206 22.09 -15.84 -15.10
CA ARG A 206 21.89 -16.59 -16.35
C ARG A 206 23.00 -16.35 -17.36
N SER A 207 23.49 -15.12 -17.48
CA SER A 207 24.64 -14.80 -18.35
C SER A 207 25.92 -15.48 -17.86
N TYR A 208 26.13 -15.59 -16.55
CA TYR A 208 27.29 -16.26 -15.96
C TYR A 208 27.24 -17.79 -16.16
N LEU A 209 26.06 -18.39 -15.98
CA LEU A 209 25.82 -19.81 -16.24
C LEU A 209 26.19 -20.20 -17.68
N LYS A 210 25.87 -19.35 -18.66
CA LYS A 210 26.18 -19.59 -20.07
C LYS A 210 27.67 -19.41 -20.43
N SER A 211 28.41 -18.58 -19.68
CA SER A 211 29.79 -18.24 -20.02
C SER A 211 30.83 -19.04 -19.25
N SER A 212 30.45 -19.72 -18.17
CA SER A 212 31.35 -20.54 -17.36
C SER A 212 31.16 -22.03 -17.63
N LYS A 213 32.26 -22.77 -17.79
CA LYS A 213 32.23 -24.24 -17.88
C LYS A 213 32.01 -24.93 -16.53
N SER A 214 32.26 -24.23 -15.43
CA SER A 214 32.13 -24.75 -14.06
C SER A 214 31.62 -23.64 -13.15
N PRO A 215 30.37 -23.19 -13.36
CA PRO A 215 29.79 -22.11 -12.60
C PRO A 215 29.66 -22.50 -11.12
N THR A 216 30.02 -21.58 -10.24
CA THR A 216 29.89 -21.73 -8.78
C THR A 216 29.23 -20.52 -8.15
N ALA A 217 28.66 -20.69 -6.97
CA ALA A 217 28.12 -19.60 -6.17
C ALA A 217 28.23 -19.89 -4.67
N SER A 218 28.09 -18.84 -3.86
CA SER A 218 27.86 -18.92 -2.42
C SER A 218 26.67 -18.03 -2.05
N ILE A 219 25.97 -18.40 -0.97
CA ILE A 219 24.85 -17.64 -0.40
C ILE A 219 25.25 -17.27 1.03
N SER A 220 25.28 -15.98 1.35
CA SER A 220 25.63 -15.53 2.69
C SER A 220 24.52 -15.85 3.71
N PRO A 221 24.86 -16.00 5.00
CA PRO A 221 23.87 -15.94 6.06
C PRO A 221 22.98 -14.69 5.94
N VAL A 222 21.73 -14.81 6.38
CA VAL A 222 20.79 -13.68 6.41
C VAL A 222 21.25 -12.68 7.46
N VAL A 223 21.30 -11.40 7.09
CA VAL A 223 21.62 -10.30 7.99
C VAL A 223 20.51 -9.27 7.99
N THR A 224 20.18 -8.75 9.17
CA THR A 224 19.28 -7.61 9.31
C THR A 224 20.07 -6.33 9.06
N GLN A 225 19.77 -5.64 7.96
CA GLN A 225 20.34 -4.33 7.65
C GLN A 225 19.38 -3.23 8.09
N LEU A 226 19.91 -2.21 8.77
CA LEU A 226 19.18 -1.00 9.16
C LEU A 226 19.68 0.22 8.38
N GLY A 227 18.88 1.28 8.32
CA GLY A 227 19.23 2.50 7.60
C GLY A 227 19.24 2.34 6.08
N VAL A 228 18.49 1.38 5.54
CA VAL A 228 18.34 1.17 4.09
C VAL A 228 17.76 2.41 3.42
N LYS A 229 18.32 2.77 2.26
CA LYS A 229 17.90 3.93 1.47
C LYS A 229 17.57 3.50 0.03
N PRO A 230 16.51 4.05 -0.59
CA PRO A 230 15.51 4.93 0.02
C PRO A 230 14.52 4.16 0.93
N ALA A 231 14.08 4.79 2.02
CA ALA A 231 12.96 4.32 2.83
C ALA A 231 12.14 5.50 3.41
N PRO A 232 10.80 5.43 3.42
CA PRO A 232 9.98 4.42 2.77
C PRO A 232 10.07 4.46 1.25
N ALA A 233 9.88 3.29 0.64
CA ALA A 233 9.58 3.12 -0.78
C ALA A 233 8.23 2.39 -0.91
N MET A 234 7.45 2.68 -1.95
CA MET A 234 6.20 1.98 -2.20
C MET A 234 6.45 0.52 -2.57
N ALA A 235 5.74 -0.40 -1.92
CA ALA A 235 5.81 -1.81 -2.27
C ALA A 235 5.24 -2.03 -3.69
N SER A 236 5.86 -2.92 -4.48
CA SER A 236 5.39 -3.23 -5.83
C SER A 236 3.94 -3.73 -5.80
N PHE A 237 3.66 -4.69 -4.91
CA PHE A 237 2.34 -5.29 -4.75
C PHE A 237 1.27 -4.32 -4.24
N SER A 238 1.64 -3.20 -3.61
CA SER A 238 0.62 -2.30 -3.03
C SER A 238 -0.29 -1.81 -4.15
N SER A 239 -1.58 -2.12 -4.07
CA SER A 239 -2.56 -1.70 -5.06
C SER A 239 -2.60 -0.19 -5.23
N ARG A 240 -2.85 0.26 -6.46
CA ARG A 240 -2.76 1.67 -6.88
C ARG A 240 -4.12 2.22 -7.29
N GLY A 241 -4.30 3.52 -7.08
CA GLY A 241 -5.39 4.26 -7.68
C GLY A 241 -5.29 4.33 -9.22
N PRO A 242 -6.26 4.98 -9.87
CA PRO A 242 -7.39 5.70 -9.29
C PRO A 242 -8.46 4.78 -8.69
N ASN A 243 -9.35 5.35 -7.88
CA ASN A 243 -10.60 4.70 -7.50
C ASN A 243 -11.47 4.53 -8.76
N LEU A 244 -11.80 3.29 -9.14
CA LEU A 244 -12.58 3.01 -10.36
C LEU A 244 -14.09 3.27 -10.18
N ILE A 245 -14.59 3.32 -8.95
CA ILE A 245 -16.01 3.56 -8.64
C ILE A 245 -16.30 5.06 -8.58
N ASN A 246 -15.46 5.82 -7.87
CA ASN A 246 -15.51 7.28 -7.83
C ASN A 246 -14.12 7.92 -7.88
N PRO A 247 -13.60 8.15 -9.10
CA PRO A 247 -12.29 8.75 -9.31
C PRO A 247 -12.08 10.14 -8.68
N GLU A 248 -13.16 10.86 -8.31
CA GLU A 248 -13.13 12.12 -7.57
C GLU A 248 -12.60 11.97 -6.13
N PHE A 249 -12.60 10.74 -5.60
CA PHE A 249 -11.91 10.41 -4.35
C PHE A 249 -10.57 9.74 -4.66
N LEU A 250 -9.48 10.46 -4.35
CA LEU A 250 -8.13 9.92 -4.45
C LEU A 250 -7.99 8.72 -3.52
N LYS A 251 -7.60 7.56 -4.08
CA LYS A 251 -7.25 6.35 -3.34
C LYS A 251 -5.88 5.84 -3.81
N PRO A 252 -5.10 5.20 -2.92
CA PRO A 252 -5.32 5.05 -1.47
C PRO A 252 -5.23 6.41 -0.74
N ASP A 253 -5.64 6.48 0.53
CA ASP A 253 -5.63 7.74 1.28
C ASP A 253 -4.25 8.06 1.88
N ILE A 254 -3.52 7.02 2.27
CA ILE A 254 -2.23 7.13 2.96
C ILE A 254 -1.37 5.88 2.72
N THR A 255 -0.07 5.95 3.01
CA THR A 255 0.80 4.77 3.10
C THR A 255 1.42 4.62 4.49
N ALA A 256 1.67 3.38 4.89
CA ALA A 256 2.32 3.03 6.15
C ALA A 256 3.22 1.78 5.98
N PRO A 257 4.04 1.43 7.00
CA PRO A 257 4.86 0.23 6.97
C PRO A 257 4.04 -1.03 6.72
N GLY A 258 4.34 -1.75 5.63
CA GLY A 258 3.65 -2.98 5.26
C GLY A 258 4.55 -4.03 4.62
N VAL A 259 5.87 -3.88 4.69
CA VAL A 259 6.83 -4.82 4.09
C VAL A 259 7.75 -5.36 5.18
N ASN A 260 7.83 -6.68 5.27
CA ASN A 260 8.65 -7.42 6.22
C ASN A 260 8.39 -6.99 7.68
N ILE A 261 7.12 -6.93 8.08
CA ILE A 261 6.68 -6.54 9.42
C ILE A 261 6.71 -7.78 10.32
N ILE A 262 7.33 -7.63 11.51
CA ILE A 262 7.33 -8.68 12.52
C ILE A 262 6.10 -8.48 13.41
N ALA A 263 5.29 -9.54 13.60
CA ALA A 263 4.15 -9.53 14.49
C ALA A 263 3.99 -10.89 15.20
N ALA A 264 3.16 -10.94 16.24
CA ALA A 264 2.85 -12.18 16.95
C ALA A 264 2.23 -13.21 15.99
N PHE A 265 2.57 -14.48 16.18
CA PHE A 265 2.08 -15.58 15.36
C PHE A 265 1.59 -16.74 16.24
N THR A 266 0.60 -17.47 15.76
CA THR A 266 -0.15 -18.44 16.57
C THR A 266 0.68 -19.61 17.10
N GLY A 267 1.71 -20.03 16.37
CA GLY A 267 2.42 -21.29 16.67
C GLY A 267 1.57 -22.56 16.48
N ALA A 268 0.32 -22.46 16.00
CA ALA A 268 -0.49 -23.62 15.63
C ALA A 268 -0.07 -24.22 14.27
N VAL A 269 0.40 -23.37 13.36
CA VAL A 269 0.90 -23.74 12.03
C VAL A 269 2.34 -23.25 11.86
N GLY A 270 3.06 -23.81 10.88
CA GLY A 270 4.41 -23.33 10.56
C GLY A 270 4.40 -21.92 9.95
N PRO A 271 5.52 -21.19 10.03
CA PRO A 271 5.62 -19.80 9.59
C PRO A 271 5.39 -19.60 8.09
N THR A 272 5.62 -20.63 7.27
CA THR A 272 5.25 -20.56 5.84
C THR A 272 3.77 -20.81 5.57
N MET A 273 2.99 -21.20 6.59
CA MET A 273 1.59 -21.64 6.50
C MET A 273 1.35 -22.86 5.60
N ILE A 274 2.40 -23.59 5.24
CA ILE A 274 2.31 -24.81 4.45
C ILE A 274 2.35 -26.02 5.38
N ALA A 275 1.58 -27.05 5.06
CA ALA A 275 1.44 -28.26 5.88
C ALA A 275 2.76 -28.96 6.21
N VAL A 276 3.74 -28.94 5.30
CA VAL A 276 5.06 -29.58 5.50
C VAL A 276 5.99 -28.79 6.43
N ASP A 277 5.61 -27.57 6.86
CA ASP A 277 6.42 -26.75 7.76
C ASP A 277 6.17 -27.11 9.22
N GLU A 278 7.07 -27.91 9.78
CA GLU A 278 7.01 -28.33 11.19
C GLU A 278 7.60 -27.28 12.16
N ARG A 279 8.25 -26.23 11.66
CA ARG A 279 8.82 -25.17 12.52
C ARG A 279 7.69 -24.45 13.26
N ARG A 280 7.93 -23.98 14.50
CA ARG A 280 6.97 -23.19 15.27
C ARG A 280 7.66 -21.94 15.83
N VAL A 281 7.07 -20.79 15.57
CA VAL A 281 7.63 -19.49 15.98
C VAL A 281 6.55 -18.64 16.65
N PRO A 282 6.90 -17.91 17.73
CA PRO A 282 5.97 -16.99 18.40
C PRO A 282 5.78 -15.67 17.64
N PHE A 283 6.67 -15.37 16.69
CA PHE A 283 6.61 -14.19 15.83
C PHE A 283 6.94 -14.57 14.41
N ASP A 284 6.24 -13.93 13.47
CA ASP A 284 6.44 -14.14 12.04
C ASP A 284 6.67 -12.81 11.29
N VAL A 285 7.26 -12.91 10.11
CA VAL A 285 7.54 -11.77 9.23
C VAL A 285 6.64 -11.85 8.01
N MET A 286 5.75 -10.88 7.86
CA MET A 286 4.82 -10.82 6.73
C MET A 286 4.86 -9.49 6.00
N SER A 287 4.41 -9.50 4.75
CA SER A 287 4.26 -8.32 3.91
C SER A 287 2.85 -8.25 3.34
N GLY A 288 2.31 -7.04 3.23
CA GLY A 288 0.98 -6.79 2.69
C GLY A 288 0.46 -5.44 3.13
N THR A 289 -0.53 -4.92 2.39
CA THR A 289 -1.37 -3.82 2.88
C THR A 289 -2.16 -4.22 4.15
N SER A 290 -2.34 -5.52 4.36
CA SER A 290 -2.82 -6.11 5.62
C SER A 290 -1.92 -5.81 6.82
N MET A 291 -0.62 -5.56 6.62
CA MET A 291 0.29 -5.17 7.71
C MET A 291 0.32 -3.66 7.90
N SER A 292 0.05 -2.87 6.85
CA SER A 292 0.00 -1.41 6.97
C SER A 292 -1.32 -0.88 7.54
N CYS A 293 -2.44 -1.56 7.26
CA CYS A 293 -3.76 -1.28 7.84
C CYS A 293 -3.74 -1.15 9.38
N PRO A 294 -3.25 -2.13 10.17
CA PRO A 294 -3.24 -2.04 11.63
C PRO A 294 -2.30 -0.96 12.17
N HIS A 295 -1.25 -0.59 11.44
CA HIS A 295 -0.43 0.58 11.82
C HIS A 295 -1.27 1.87 11.81
N ILE A 296 -2.07 2.09 10.77
CA ILE A 296 -2.94 3.27 10.70
C ILE A 296 -4.10 3.17 11.70
N ALA A 297 -4.66 1.97 11.93
CA ALA A 297 -5.67 1.77 12.96
C ALA A 297 -5.14 2.13 14.36
N GLY A 298 -3.92 1.71 14.70
CA GLY A 298 -3.26 2.10 15.94
C GLY A 298 -3.06 3.61 16.06
N VAL A 299 -2.62 4.28 14.97
CA VAL A 299 -2.50 5.74 14.93
C VAL A 299 -3.84 6.43 15.09
N ALA A 300 -4.90 5.92 14.44
CA ALA A 300 -6.26 6.44 14.57
C ALA A 300 -6.76 6.31 16.02
N GLY A 301 -6.50 5.18 16.68
CA GLY A 301 -6.84 4.98 18.09
C GLY A 301 -6.10 5.95 19.02
N LEU A 302 -4.81 6.20 18.77
CA LEU A 302 -4.04 7.20 19.53
C LEU A 302 -4.59 8.62 19.32
N VAL A 303 -4.94 8.98 18.09
CA VAL A 303 -5.54 10.30 17.80
C VAL A 303 -6.91 10.41 18.46
N LYS A 304 -7.77 9.38 18.40
CA LYS A 304 -9.08 9.33 19.08
C LYS A 304 -8.93 9.45 20.59
N LYS A 305 -7.91 8.83 21.18
CA LYS A 305 -7.65 8.93 22.63
C LYS A 305 -7.29 10.34 23.06
N VAL A 306 -6.50 11.06 22.25
CA VAL A 306 -6.13 12.46 22.51
C VAL A 306 -7.29 13.41 22.21
N HIS A 307 -8.10 13.09 21.20
CA HIS A 307 -9.26 13.88 20.76
C HIS A 307 -10.54 13.04 20.73
N PRO A 308 -11.16 12.76 21.90
CA PRO A 308 -12.31 11.86 21.98
C PRO A 308 -13.52 12.33 21.16
N ASP A 309 -13.68 13.63 20.96
CA ASP A 309 -14.82 14.23 20.24
C ASP A 309 -14.62 14.30 18.73
N TRP A 310 -13.46 13.90 18.21
CA TRP A 310 -13.22 13.94 16.76
C TRP A 310 -14.00 12.84 16.04
N SER A 311 -14.62 13.23 14.93
CA SER A 311 -15.27 12.33 13.99
C SER A 311 -14.24 11.41 13.29
N PRO A 312 -14.68 10.30 12.70
CA PRO A 312 -13.83 9.49 11.82
C PRO A 312 -13.20 10.29 10.67
N ALA A 313 -13.94 11.26 10.10
CA ALA A 313 -13.44 12.12 9.02
C ALA A 313 -12.35 13.08 9.51
N ALA A 314 -12.53 13.66 10.71
CA ALA A 314 -11.53 14.48 11.38
C ALA A 314 -10.23 13.70 11.67
N ILE A 315 -10.33 12.49 12.19
CA ILE A 315 -9.17 11.62 12.46
C ILE A 315 -8.42 11.30 11.16
N ARG A 316 -9.14 10.86 10.12
CA ARG A 316 -8.55 10.65 8.79
C ARG A 316 -7.86 11.92 8.27
N SER A 317 -8.52 13.07 8.40
CA SER A 317 -7.99 14.36 7.96
C SER A 317 -6.68 14.73 8.64
N ALA A 318 -6.60 14.55 9.96
CA ALA A 318 -5.40 14.82 10.74
C ALA A 318 -4.21 13.95 10.29
N ILE A 319 -4.47 12.66 10.07
CA ILE A 319 -3.45 11.69 9.67
C ILE A 319 -2.99 11.96 8.22
N MET A 320 -3.93 12.21 7.30
CA MET A 320 -3.61 12.52 5.89
C MET A 320 -2.82 13.82 5.76
N THR A 321 -3.33 14.91 6.34
CA THR A 321 -2.78 16.26 6.07
C THR A 321 -1.41 16.50 6.68
N THR A 322 -1.00 15.68 7.64
CA THR A 322 0.31 15.76 8.30
C THR A 322 1.33 14.74 7.77
N ALA A 323 0.92 13.88 6.82
CA ALA A 323 1.78 12.90 6.18
C ALA A 323 2.94 13.54 5.40
N ARG A 324 4.02 12.78 5.19
CA ARG A 324 5.18 13.21 4.41
C ARG A 324 5.26 12.51 3.06
N THR A 325 5.76 13.20 2.04
CA THR A 325 5.98 12.62 0.70
C THR A 325 7.46 12.43 0.35
N ARG A 326 8.33 12.40 1.36
CA ARG A 326 9.77 12.26 1.19
C ARG A 326 10.29 11.05 1.96
N ASP A 327 11.28 10.39 1.38
CA ASP A 327 12.03 9.31 2.01
C ASP A 327 13.12 9.83 2.95
N ASN A 328 13.91 8.92 3.52
CA ASN A 328 15.07 9.18 4.38
C ASN A 328 16.31 9.73 3.62
N THR A 329 16.25 9.87 2.30
CA THR A 329 17.21 10.65 1.49
C THR A 329 16.77 12.10 1.32
N LYS A 330 15.63 12.49 1.89
CA LYS A 330 15.00 13.81 1.78
C LYS A 330 14.51 14.13 0.35
N THR A 331 14.40 13.12 -0.51
CA THR A 331 13.87 13.26 -1.87
C THR A 331 12.44 12.71 -1.94
N PRO A 332 11.66 13.02 -3.00
CA PRO A 332 10.32 12.46 -3.17
C PRO A 332 10.34 10.93 -3.10
N MET A 333 9.35 10.34 -2.42
CA MET A 333 9.23 8.89 -2.32
C MET A 333 9.19 8.24 -3.70
N LYS A 334 9.76 7.05 -3.78
CA LYS A 334 9.82 6.19 -4.96
C LYS A 334 9.16 4.86 -4.66
N ASP A 335 8.92 4.05 -5.66
CA ASP A 335 8.67 2.62 -5.47
C ASP A 335 9.98 1.84 -5.32
N VAL A 336 9.86 0.53 -5.09
CA VAL A 336 10.98 -0.41 -4.98
C VAL A 336 11.84 -0.49 -6.26
N ASN A 337 11.32 -0.05 -7.41
CA ASN A 337 12.02 0.01 -8.70
C ASN A 337 12.65 1.38 -8.97
N LEU A 338 12.65 2.28 -7.96
CA LEU A 338 13.19 3.64 -8.01
C LEU A 338 12.41 4.57 -8.95
N VAL A 339 11.21 4.19 -9.38
CA VAL A 339 10.28 5.07 -10.10
C VAL A 339 9.64 6.02 -9.10
N LYS A 340 9.50 7.29 -9.49
CA LYS A 340 8.90 8.31 -8.62
C LYS A 340 7.45 7.94 -8.29
N ALA A 341 7.13 7.84 -7.01
CA ALA A 341 5.78 7.55 -6.57
C ALA A 341 4.90 8.81 -6.63
N THR A 342 3.61 8.58 -6.78
CA THR A 342 2.54 9.54 -6.98
C THR A 342 1.48 9.42 -5.88
N PRO A 343 0.59 10.41 -5.74
CA PRO A 343 -0.60 10.29 -4.91
C PRO A 343 -1.51 9.08 -5.21
N LEU A 344 -1.46 8.49 -6.42
CA LEU A 344 -2.19 7.24 -6.69
C LEU A 344 -1.51 6.01 -6.06
N ASP A 345 -0.27 6.16 -5.59
CA ASP A 345 0.47 5.10 -4.91
C ASP A 345 0.39 5.25 -3.38
N TYR A 346 0.65 6.46 -2.87
CA TYR A 346 0.76 6.71 -1.42
C TYR A 346 -0.34 7.60 -0.83
N GLY A 347 -1.30 8.05 -1.62
CA GLY A 347 -2.32 9.00 -1.17
C GLY A 347 -1.74 10.34 -0.74
N ALA A 348 -1.98 10.69 0.52
CA ALA A 348 -1.41 11.88 1.14
C ALA A 348 0.09 11.74 1.45
N GLY A 349 0.61 10.52 1.60
CA GLY A 349 2.03 10.25 1.89
C GLY A 349 2.21 9.22 3.00
N HIS A 350 3.44 9.10 3.50
CA HIS A 350 3.76 8.24 4.62
C HIS A 350 3.35 8.87 5.95
N VAL A 351 2.69 8.08 6.80
CA VAL A 351 2.17 8.49 8.11
C VAL A 351 3.22 9.13 9.02
N ARG A 352 2.78 10.11 9.83
CA ARG A 352 3.56 10.79 10.88
C ARG A 352 2.72 10.93 12.16
N PRO A 353 2.71 9.91 13.04
CA PRO A 353 1.80 9.85 14.19
C PRO A 353 1.86 11.10 15.07
N ASN A 354 3.06 11.54 15.47
CA ASN A 354 3.25 12.68 16.35
C ASN A 354 2.75 14.02 15.78
N ARG A 355 2.59 14.15 14.46
CA ARG A 355 2.00 15.37 13.88
C ARG A 355 0.49 15.26 13.75
N ALA A 356 -0.05 14.06 13.59
CA ALA A 356 -1.48 13.85 13.45
C ALA A 356 -2.27 14.22 14.73
N VAL A 357 -1.63 14.21 15.90
CA VAL A 357 -2.27 14.64 17.15
C VAL A 357 -2.43 16.17 17.27
N ASP A 358 -1.70 16.96 16.50
CA ASP A 358 -1.82 18.43 16.46
C ASP A 358 -1.71 18.93 15.01
N PRO A 359 -2.75 18.72 14.19
CA PRO A 359 -2.72 19.00 12.76
C PRO A 359 -2.94 20.48 12.45
N GLY A 360 -3.44 21.28 13.40
CA GLY A 360 -3.82 22.69 13.21
C GLY A 360 -5.20 22.86 12.56
N LEU A 361 -5.41 22.32 11.35
CA LEU A 361 -6.70 22.36 10.65
C LEU A 361 -7.20 20.97 10.26
N LEU A 362 -8.52 20.81 10.24
CA LEU A 362 -9.20 19.59 9.82
C LEU A 362 -10.19 19.84 8.68
N TYR A 363 -10.32 18.86 7.80
CA TYR A 363 -11.40 18.72 6.84
C TYR A 363 -12.40 17.72 7.42
N ASP A 364 -13.41 18.24 8.13
CA ASP A 364 -14.42 17.41 8.79
C ASP A 364 -15.61 17.12 7.85
N MET A 365 -16.30 16.02 8.11
CA MET A 365 -17.49 15.60 7.38
C MET A 365 -18.46 14.88 8.32
N SER A 366 -19.74 15.15 8.14
CA SER A 366 -20.82 14.48 8.84
C SER A 366 -21.31 13.23 8.10
N VAL A 367 -22.08 12.39 8.79
CA VAL A 367 -22.80 11.27 8.17
C VAL A 367 -23.71 11.75 7.05
N THR A 368 -24.39 12.89 7.25
CA THR A 368 -25.27 13.51 6.25
C THR A 368 -24.52 13.84 4.97
N ASP A 369 -23.24 14.23 5.03
CA ASP A 369 -22.45 14.49 3.83
C ASP A 369 -22.24 13.21 3.01
N TYR A 370 -21.98 12.07 3.66
CA TYR A 370 -21.88 10.78 2.97
C TYR A 370 -23.20 10.34 2.36
N VAL A 371 -24.33 10.53 3.06
CA VAL A 371 -25.66 10.22 2.51
C VAL A 371 -26.01 11.13 1.33
N ASN A 372 -25.68 12.42 1.42
CA ASN A 372 -25.85 13.35 0.31
C ASN A 372 -24.97 12.99 -0.89
N PHE A 373 -23.78 12.42 -0.66
CA PHE A 373 -22.96 11.86 -1.72
C PHE A 373 -23.65 10.67 -2.42
N LEU A 374 -24.26 9.75 -1.66
CA LEU A 374 -25.04 8.65 -2.25
C LEU A 374 -26.21 9.18 -3.10
N CYS A 375 -26.85 10.28 -2.67
CA CYS A 375 -27.84 10.99 -3.49
C CYS A 375 -27.24 11.54 -4.80
N THR A 376 -26.06 12.18 -4.75
CA THR A 376 -25.37 12.67 -5.95
C THR A 376 -24.98 11.53 -6.90
N ARG A 377 -24.72 10.33 -6.39
CA ARG A 377 -24.47 9.12 -7.19
C ARG A 377 -25.72 8.60 -7.92
N GLY A 378 -26.91 9.07 -7.56
CA GLY A 378 -28.17 8.61 -8.14
C GLY A 378 -28.75 7.37 -7.45
N TYR A 379 -28.33 7.05 -6.23
CA TYR A 379 -28.90 5.93 -5.49
C TYR A 379 -30.37 6.23 -5.16
N ASN A 380 -31.26 5.27 -5.42
CA ASN A 380 -32.67 5.38 -5.07
C ASN A 380 -32.90 5.18 -3.56
N SER A 381 -34.15 5.36 -3.10
CA SER A 381 -34.48 5.23 -1.67
C SER A 381 -34.08 3.87 -1.10
N SER A 382 -34.22 2.78 -1.85
CA SER A 382 -33.83 1.43 -1.41
C SER A 382 -32.32 1.28 -1.26
N GLY A 383 -31.54 1.79 -2.23
CA GLY A 383 -30.09 1.78 -2.17
C GLY A 383 -29.53 2.61 -1.02
N ILE A 384 -30.15 3.76 -0.72
CA ILE A 384 -29.77 4.57 0.44
C ILE A 384 -30.19 3.89 1.75
N ALA A 385 -31.35 3.23 1.79
CA ALA A 385 -31.83 2.52 2.98
C ALA A 385 -30.88 1.41 3.44
N ALA A 386 -30.10 0.79 2.54
CA ALA A 386 -29.05 -0.16 2.92
C ALA A 386 -27.97 0.46 3.83
N PHE A 387 -27.71 1.76 3.69
CA PHE A 387 -26.72 2.49 4.49
C PHE A 387 -27.31 3.13 5.75
N VAL A 388 -28.51 3.71 5.65
CA VAL A 388 -29.08 4.51 6.76
C VAL A 388 -30.17 3.79 7.54
N GLY A 389 -30.59 2.59 7.12
CA GLY A 389 -31.63 1.79 7.75
C GLY A 389 -33.05 2.38 7.67
N LYS A 390 -33.24 3.48 6.95
CA LYS A 390 -34.52 4.19 6.84
C LYS A 390 -34.67 4.92 5.51
N HIS A 391 -35.88 5.36 5.21
CA HIS A 391 -36.12 6.21 4.06
C HIS A 391 -35.40 7.56 4.23
N TYR A 392 -34.68 7.99 3.20
CA TYR A 392 -34.00 9.28 3.15
C TYR A 392 -34.43 10.07 1.92
N ARG A 393 -34.80 11.34 2.12
CA ARG A 393 -35.15 12.23 1.02
C ARG A 393 -33.92 13.02 0.58
N CYS A 394 -33.45 12.75 -0.62
CA CYS A 394 -32.32 13.47 -1.20
C CYS A 394 -32.60 14.98 -1.30
N PRO A 395 -31.58 15.83 -1.07
CA PRO A 395 -31.72 17.26 -1.24
C PRO A 395 -32.04 17.60 -2.70
N ALA A 396 -32.88 18.62 -2.90
CA ALA A 396 -33.27 19.07 -4.25
C ALA A 396 -32.06 19.51 -5.11
N LYS A 397 -30.98 19.96 -4.46
CA LYS A 397 -29.70 20.31 -5.09
C LYS A 397 -28.56 19.58 -4.38
N PRO A 398 -28.20 18.37 -4.84
CA PRO A 398 -27.09 17.62 -4.25
C PRO A 398 -25.75 18.35 -4.41
N ILE A 399 -24.85 18.11 -3.46
CA ILE A 399 -23.48 18.62 -3.55
C ILE A 399 -22.75 17.89 -4.68
N ARG A 400 -21.94 18.61 -5.46
CA ARG A 400 -21.03 18.00 -6.42
C ARG A 400 -19.99 17.14 -5.71
N ILE A 401 -19.67 15.96 -6.26
CA ILE A 401 -18.71 15.03 -5.64
C ILE A 401 -17.34 15.71 -5.44
N GLU A 402 -16.92 16.55 -6.39
CA GLU A 402 -15.65 17.28 -6.30
C GLU A 402 -15.62 18.32 -5.17
N ASN A 403 -16.79 18.71 -4.64
CA ASN A 403 -16.95 19.62 -3.50
C ASN A 403 -17.10 18.91 -2.15
N MET A 404 -17.12 17.58 -2.13
CA MET A 404 -17.06 16.82 -0.87
C MET A 404 -15.83 17.25 -0.07
N ASN A 405 -15.98 17.42 1.24
CA ASN A 405 -14.95 18.02 2.09
C ASN A 405 -13.79 17.07 2.43
N TYR A 406 -13.24 16.40 1.41
CA TYR A 406 -12.19 15.41 1.53
C TYR A 406 -10.81 16.08 1.63
N PRO A 407 -9.85 15.51 2.40
CA PRO A 407 -8.51 16.11 2.59
C PRO A 407 -7.61 16.09 1.34
N SER A 408 -8.06 15.48 0.24
CA SER A 408 -7.43 15.51 -1.08
C SER A 408 -8.40 16.05 -2.14
N ILE A 409 -7.84 16.48 -3.27
CA ILE A 409 -8.63 16.96 -4.41
C ILE A 409 -8.23 16.15 -5.63
N ALA A 410 -9.14 15.30 -6.12
CA ALA A 410 -9.00 14.63 -7.40
C ALA A 410 -10.03 15.17 -8.40
N VAL A 411 -9.57 15.40 -9.63
CA VAL A 411 -10.40 15.83 -10.75
C VAL A 411 -10.13 14.88 -11.91
N PRO A 412 -10.96 13.85 -12.11
CA PRO A 412 -10.68 12.78 -13.07
C PRO A 412 -10.90 13.19 -14.53
N ASN A 413 -11.65 14.28 -14.74
CA ASN A 413 -11.86 14.86 -16.06
C ASN A 413 -11.98 16.38 -15.94
N LEU A 414 -10.89 17.09 -16.21
CA LEU A 414 -10.87 18.55 -16.26
C LEU A 414 -11.02 19.04 -17.71
N THR A 415 -12.24 19.41 -18.09
CA THR A 415 -12.52 20.14 -19.34
C THR A 415 -12.67 21.64 -19.05
N GLY A 416 -11.82 22.46 -19.67
CA GLY A 416 -11.82 23.91 -19.45
C GLY A 416 -11.42 24.31 -18.03
N SER A 417 -12.40 24.65 -17.17
CA SER A 417 -12.16 25.10 -15.80
C SER A 417 -13.18 24.55 -14.81
N LEU A 418 -12.69 24.12 -13.65
CA LEU A 418 -13.49 23.64 -12.53
C LEU A 418 -13.14 24.44 -11.27
N THR A 419 -14.14 24.78 -10.47
CA THR A 419 -13.92 25.34 -9.13
C THR A 419 -14.41 24.35 -8.09
N VAL A 420 -13.51 23.93 -7.21
CA VAL A 420 -13.82 23.09 -6.06
C VAL A 420 -13.77 23.90 -4.77
N SER A 421 -14.61 23.55 -3.80
CA SER A 421 -14.68 24.20 -2.49
C SER A 421 -14.29 23.23 -1.38
N ARG A 422 -13.64 23.74 -0.34
CA ARG A 422 -13.35 23.00 0.90
C ARG A 422 -13.54 23.89 2.11
N THR A 423 -13.92 23.28 3.22
CA THR A 423 -14.09 23.94 4.51
C THR A 423 -13.13 23.31 5.50
N VAL A 424 -12.38 24.15 6.21
CA VAL A 424 -11.42 23.71 7.22
C VAL A 424 -11.80 24.27 8.59
N LYS A 425 -11.74 23.42 9.61
CA LYS A 425 -11.98 23.75 11.01
C LYS A 425 -10.66 23.92 11.73
N ASN A 426 -10.49 25.02 12.48
CA ASN A 426 -9.31 25.21 13.32
C ASN A 426 -9.41 24.38 14.60
N VAL A 427 -8.44 23.52 14.84
CA VAL A 427 -8.29 22.73 16.07
C VAL A 427 -6.99 23.01 16.82
N GLY A 428 -6.13 23.85 16.25
CA GLY A 428 -4.95 24.37 16.92
C GLY A 428 -5.28 25.60 17.78
N SER A 429 -4.24 26.21 18.32
CA SER A 429 -4.35 27.47 19.07
C SER A 429 -5.01 28.58 18.25
N ALA A 430 -5.70 29.50 18.93
CA ALA A 430 -6.31 30.68 18.33
C ALA A 430 -5.98 31.93 19.18
N PRO A 431 -5.86 33.13 18.57
CA PRO A 431 -6.05 33.42 17.15
C PRO A 431 -4.92 32.85 16.28
N ALA A 432 -5.25 32.44 15.06
CA ALA A 432 -4.30 31.86 14.11
C ALA A 432 -4.52 32.36 12.68
N THR A 433 -3.44 32.56 11.94
CA THR A 433 -3.48 32.95 10.52
C THR A 433 -2.74 31.94 9.68
N TYR A 434 -3.45 31.28 8.77
CA TYR A 434 -2.89 30.33 7.83
C TYR A 434 -2.73 30.97 6.46
N ARG A 435 -1.58 30.76 5.82
CA ARG A 435 -1.28 31.16 4.44
C ARG A 435 -1.17 29.94 3.56
N ALA A 436 -1.77 30.00 2.37
CA ALA A 436 -1.71 28.90 1.42
C ALA A 436 -0.47 28.98 0.53
N THR A 437 0.12 27.81 0.25
CA THR A 437 1.07 27.61 -0.83
C THR A 437 0.51 26.53 -1.77
N VAL A 438 0.69 26.71 -3.08
CA VAL A 438 0.16 25.79 -4.08
C VAL A 438 1.28 25.40 -5.04
N ARG A 439 1.47 24.08 -5.20
CA ARG A 439 2.25 23.49 -6.28
C ARG A 439 1.27 22.98 -7.33
N ALA A 440 1.12 23.74 -8.40
CA ALA A 440 0.24 23.40 -9.50
C ALA A 440 0.64 22.06 -10.16
N PRO A 441 -0.33 21.18 -10.50
CA PRO A 441 -0.06 20.05 -11.39
C PRO A 441 0.46 20.53 -12.75
N TYR A 442 1.29 19.71 -13.39
CA TYR A 442 1.83 20.02 -14.72
C TYR A 442 0.69 20.27 -15.73
N GLY A 443 0.75 21.35 -16.50
CA GLY A 443 -0.29 21.70 -17.48
C GLY A 443 -1.63 22.19 -16.90
N VAL A 444 -1.72 22.40 -15.57
CA VAL A 444 -2.95 22.87 -14.92
C VAL A 444 -2.65 24.14 -14.12
N SER A 445 -3.33 25.23 -14.45
CA SER A 445 -3.29 26.44 -13.61
C SER A 445 -4.21 26.29 -12.40
N VAL A 446 -3.74 26.70 -11.21
CA VAL A 446 -4.48 26.60 -9.95
C VAL A 446 -4.54 27.95 -9.28
N ARG A 447 -5.75 28.46 -9.01
CA ARG A 447 -5.99 29.71 -8.28
C ARG A 447 -6.78 29.45 -7.00
N LEU A 448 -6.23 29.83 -5.87
CA LEU A 448 -6.82 29.63 -4.54
C LEU A 448 -7.40 30.96 -4.01
N LYS A 449 -8.63 30.96 -3.47
CA LYS A 449 -9.27 32.14 -2.87
C LYS A 449 -10.12 31.78 -1.64
N PRO A 450 -9.96 32.48 -0.50
CA PRO A 450 -8.91 33.45 -0.19
C PRO A 450 -7.55 32.74 0.03
N ALA A 451 -6.42 33.43 -0.18
CA ALA A 451 -5.08 32.87 0.05
C ALA A 451 -4.62 32.89 1.52
N VAL A 452 -5.41 33.51 2.39
CA VAL A 452 -5.17 33.63 3.82
C VAL A 452 -6.47 33.33 4.55
N LEU A 453 -6.40 32.49 5.59
CA LEU A 453 -7.50 32.21 6.51
C LEU A 453 -7.11 32.71 7.89
N ARG A 454 -7.99 33.50 8.50
CA ARG A 454 -7.83 33.99 9.88
C ARG A 454 -8.90 33.36 10.74
N PHE A 455 -8.48 32.77 11.86
CA PHE A 455 -9.33 32.15 12.84
C PHE A 455 -9.15 32.89 14.16
N GLU A 456 -10.25 33.36 14.74
CA GLU A 456 -10.27 34.07 16.02
C GLU A 456 -10.46 33.11 17.19
N LYS A 457 -11.10 31.95 16.94
CA LYS A 457 -11.42 30.96 17.97
C LYS A 457 -11.12 29.52 17.51
N VAL A 458 -10.88 28.64 18.48
CA VAL A 458 -10.84 27.20 18.25
C VAL A 458 -12.23 26.73 17.85
N GLY A 459 -12.29 25.81 16.87
CA GLY A 459 -13.54 25.29 16.31
C GLY A 459 -14.16 26.16 15.20
N GLU A 460 -13.60 27.34 14.92
CA GLU A 460 -14.06 28.17 13.81
C GLU A 460 -13.76 27.50 12.46
N GLU A 461 -14.73 27.58 11.54
CA GLU A 461 -14.63 27.03 10.20
C GLU A 461 -14.46 28.13 9.16
N LYS A 462 -13.60 27.89 8.17
CA LYS A 462 -13.44 28.78 7.02
C LYS A 462 -13.44 27.99 5.71
N THR A 463 -14.10 28.58 4.72
CA THR A 463 -14.21 27.99 3.38
C THR A 463 -13.24 28.66 2.40
N PHE A 464 -12.58 27.86 1.58
CA PHE A 464 -11.77 28.33 0.47
C PHE A 464 -12.15 27.61 -0.83
N ARG A 465 -11.83 28.24 -1.96
CA ARG A 465 -12.11 27.73 -3.30
C ARG A 465 -10.82 27.59 -4.10
N LEU A 466 -10.72 26.50 -4.85
CA LEU A 466 -9.64 26.20 -5.76
C LEU A 466 -10.19 26.16 -7.20
N ARG A 467 -9.81 27.13 -8.03
CA ARG A 467 -10.14 27.13 -9.45
C ARG A 467 -9.00 26.49 -10.23
N LEU A 468 -9.27 25.33 -10.83
CA LEU A 468 -8.40 24.63 -11.74
C LEU A 468 -8.78 24.98 -13.18
N ARG A 469 -7.78 25.16 -14.04
CA ARG A 469 -8.00 25.40 -15.47
C ARG A 469 -6.88 24.75 -16.28
N SER A 470 -7.28 23.95 -17.27
CA SER A 470 -6.38 23.36 -18.25
C SER A 470 -5.77 24.47 -19.12
N SER A 471 -4.44 24.48 -19.28
CA SER A 471 -3.74 25.36 -20.22
C SER A 471 -3.49 24.57 -21.51
N ASN A 472 -4.20 24.90 -22.60
CA ASN A 472 -4.32 24.09 -23.83
C ASN A 472 -2.99 23.54 -24.42
N ALA A 473 -3.15 22.37 -25.07
CA ALA A 473 -2.29 21.65 -26.04
C ALA A 473 -1.32 20.54 -25.55
N SER A 474 -1.22 20.20 -24.26
CA SER A 474 -0.29 19.11 -23.86
C SER A 474 -0.70 18.23 -22.68
N VAL A 475 -1.98 18.18 -22.32
CA VAL A 475 -2.45 17.23 -21.28
C VAL A 475 -3.32 16.16 -21.93
N GLY A 476 -2.64 15.11 -22.38
CA GLY A 476 -3.21 13.82 -22.83
C GLY A 476 -2.42 12.64 -22.25
N VAL A 477 -1.74 12.86 -21.12
CA VAL A 477 -0.75 11.95 -20.50
C VAL A 477 -1.26 11.28 -19.21
N GLY A 478 -2.57 11.30 -18.97
CA GLY A 478 -3.19 10.77 -17.75
C GLY A 478 -3.08 11.74 -16.57
N TYR A 479 -3.12 11.21 -15.33
CA TYR A 479 -3.11 12.02 -14.12
C TYR A 479 -1.79 12.80 -13.93
N VAL A 480 -1.91 14.09 -13.70
CA VAL A 480 -0.85 15.00 -13.24
C VAL A 480 -1.06 15.38 -11.77
N PHE A 481 0.04 15.63 -11.06
CA PHE A 481 0.00 15.76 -9.59
C PHE A 481 0.56 17.06 -9.07
N GLY A 482 -0.11 17.62 -8.07
CA GLY A 482 0.25 18.85 -7.38
C GLY A 482 0.06 18.73 -5.87
N GLY A 483 -0.08 19.86 -5.21
CA GLY A 483 -0.43 19.91 -3.80
C GLY A 483 -0.74 21.32 -3.34
N MET A 484 -1.47 21.44 -2.25
CA MET A 484 -1.63 22.69 -1.53
C MET A 484 -1.23 22.49 -0.06
N THR A 485 -0.78 23.55 0.59
CA THR A 485 -0.43 23.51 2.01
C THR A 485 -0.84 24.81 2.68
N TRP A 486 -1.64 24.71 3.74
CA TRP A 486 -1.88 25.79 4.69
C TRP A 486 -0.82 25.75 5.78
N THR A 487 -0.24 26.89 6.13
CA THR A 487 0.71 27.00 7.24
C THR A 487 0.53 28.30 8.02
N ASP A 488 0.65 28.19 9.33
CA ASP A 488 0.75 29.29 10.29
C ASP A 488 2.22 29.46 10.80
N GLY A 489 3.17 28.75 10.18
CA GLY A 489 4.57 28.67 10.60
C GLY A 489 4.90 27.46 11.49
N LYS A 490 3.92 26.85 12.16
CA LYS A 490 4.08 25.65 13.01
C LYS A 490 3.44 24.41 12.38
N HIS A 491 2.18 24.56 11.96
CA HIS A 491 1.37 23.52 11.34
C HIS A 491 1.51 23.59 9.81
N TYR A 492 1.42 22.43 9.17
CA TYR A 492 1.55 22.27 7.72
C TYR A 492 0.48 21.29 7.26
N VAL A 493 -0.67 21.84 6.89
CA VAL A 493 -1.86 21.07 6.51
C VAL A 493 -1.83 20.87 5.00
N ARG A 494 -1.35 19.71 4.57
CA ARG A 494 -1.09 19.41 3.16
C ARG A 494 -2.21 18.58 2.52
N SER A 495 -2.67 18.98 1.35
CA SER A 495 -3.61 18.21 0.52
C SER A 495 -2.99 17.89 -0.84
N PRO A 496 -2.95 16.62 -1.29
CA PRO A 496 -2.52 16.30 -2.64
C PRO A 496 -3.57 16.73 -3.68
N LEU A 497 -3.09 17.13 -4.86
CA LEU A 497 -3.92 17.37 -6.03
C LEU A 497 -3.62 16.29 -7.08
N ALA A 498 -4.65 15.65 -7.63
CA ALA A 498 -4.55 14.74 -8.76
C ALA A 498 -5.54 15.19 -9.84
N VAL A 499 -5.06 15.52 -11.03
CA VAL A 499 -5.90 16.05 -12.10
C VAL A 499 -5.62 15.27 -13.36
N ASN A 500 -6.66 14.73 -13.97
CA ASN A 500 -6.57 14.20 -15.32
C ASN A 500 -7.32 15.19 -16.21
N ALA A 501 -6.57 15.90 -17.05
CA ALA A 501 -7.11 16.91 -17.95
C ALA A 501 -7.01 16.37 -19.38
N PHE A 502 -8.08 16.61 -20.14
CA PHE A 502 -8.12 16.40 -21.58
C PHE A 502 -8.35 17.76 -22.24
N SER A 503 -7.72 18.01 -23.38
CA SER A 503 -7.97 19.21 -24.18
C SER A 503 -9.26 19.10 -24.97
#